data_AF-A0A5N6PA69-F1
#
_entry.id   AF-A0A5N6PA69-F1
#
_cell.length_a   1.000
_cell.length_b   1.000
_cell.length_c   1.000
_cell.angle_alpha   90.00
_cell.angle_beta   90.00
_cell.angle_gamma   90.00
#
_symmetry.space_group_name_H-M   'P 1'
#
loop_
_entity.id
_entity.type
_entity.pdbx_description
1 polymer ?
#
loop_
_entity_poly.entity_id
_entity_poly.type
_entity_poly.pdbx_seq_one_letter_code
_entity_poly.pdbx_strand_id
1 'polypeptide(L)' 'MTMADSSFCDSKCAVRCSKAGRQDRCLKYCGICCEECHCVPSGTYGHKDECPCYRDKKNSKDEPKCP' A
#
# COMPACT_ATOMS: atom_id res chain seq x y z
N MET A 1 -6.54 -3.20 -22.16
CA MET A 1 -7.05 -3.79 -20.91
C MET A 1 -5.89 -4.41 -20.12
N THR A 2 -5.30 -3.70 -19.18
CA THR A 2 -4.39 -4.29 -18.18
C THR A 2 -5.17 -4.50 -16.88
N MET A 3 -6.04 -5.51 -16.91
CA MET A 3 -6.89 -5.94 -15.79
C MET A 3 -6.11 -6.93 -14.89
N ALA A 4 -4.89 -6.58 -14.48
CA ALA A 4 -4.03 -7.48 -13.70
C ALA A 4 -3.31 -6.77 -12.54
N ASP A 5 -2.99 -5.48 -12.68
CA ASP A 5 -2.37 -4.71 -11.61
C ASP A 5 -3.38 -4.31 -10.53
N SER A 6 -4.58 -3.89 -10.95
CA SER A 6 -5.63 -3.46 -10.02
C SER A 6 -6.11 -4.58 -9.10
N SER A 7 -6.27 -5.82 -9.59
CA SER A 7 -6.73 -6.94 -8.75
C SER A 7 -5.69 -7.40 -7.73
N PHE A 8 -4.40 -7.30 -8.07
CA PHE A 8 -3.31 -7.55 -7.13
C PHE A 8 -3.31 -6.51 -6.02
N CYS A 9 -3.34 -5.22 -6.40
CA CYS A 9 -3.34 -4.12 -5.45
C CYS A 9 -4.58 -4.14 -4.56
N ASP A 10 -5.77 -4.36 -5.12
CA ASP A 10 -7.03 -4.42 -4.37
C ASP A 10 -6.99 -5.54 -3.32
N SER A 11 -6.57 -6.74 -3.72
CA SER A 11 -6.50 -7.90 -2.82
C SER A 11 -5.48 -7.70 -1.70
N LYS A 12 -4.27 -7.22 -2.04
CA LYS A 12 -3.21 -7.00 -1.06
C LYS A 12 -3.53 -5.84 -0.12
N CYS A 13 -4.08 -4.75 -0.64
CA CYS A 13 -4.48 -3.61 0.16
C CYS A 13 -5.66 -3.93 1.08
N ALA A 14 -6.60 -4.78 0.66
CA ALA A 14 -7.65 -5.28 1.53
C ALA A 14 -7.08 -6.00 2.77
N VAL A 15 -6.08 -6.87 2.58
CA VAL A 15 -5.39 -7.54 3.69
C VAL A 15 -4.64 -6.52 4.55
N ARG A 16 -3.81 -5.66 3.92
CA ARG A 16 -2.98 -4.66 4.61
C ARG A 16 -3.81 -3.73 5.50
N CYS A 17 -4.98 -3.33 5.01
CA CYS A 17 -5.86 -2.38 5.67
C CYS A 17 -6.95 -3.03 6.55
N SER A 18 -6.99 -4.36 6.66
CA SER A 18 -8.05 -5.09 7.38
C SER A 18 -8.19 -4.73 8.86
N LYS A 19 -7.14 -4.22 9.50
CA LYS A 19 -7.13 -3.76 10.90
C LYS A 19 -6.92 -2.25 11.04
N ALA A 20 -6.99 -1.50 9.95
CA ALA A 20 -6.78 -0.06 9.98
C ALA A 20 -8.00 0.66 10.59
N GLY A 21 -7.78 1.53 11.57
CA GLY A 21 -8.87 2.33 12.17
C GLY A 21 -9.55 3.31 11.21
N ARG A 22 -8.91 3.65 10.07
CA ARG A 22 -9.50 4.40 8.96
C ARG A 22 -9.30 3.65 7.66
N GLN A 23 -10.20 2.69 7.40
CA GLN A 23 -10.08 1.74 6.29
C GLN A 23 -10.01 2.43 4.92
N ASP A 24 -10.94 3.34 4.61
CA ASP A 24 -10.99 4.04 3.31
C ASP A 24 -9.70 4.81 3.02
N ARG A 25 -9.16 5.48 4.05
CA ARG A 25 -7.88 6.20 3.95
C ARG A 25 -6.74 5.23 3.66
N CYS A 26 -6.68 4.12 4.40
CA CYS A 26 -5.66 3.11 4.21
C CYS A 26 -5.70 2.52 2.79
N LEU A 27 -6.87 2.09 2.32
CA LEU A 27 -7.04 1.51 0.98
C LEU A 27 -6.61 2.48 -0.12
N LYS A 28 -7.00 3.76 0.00
CA LYS A 28 -6.61 4.80 -0.96
C LYS A 28 -5.09 4.96 -1.07
N TYR A 29 -4.39 5.13 0.06
CA TYR A 29 -2.94 5.31 0.03
C TYR A 29 -2.20 4.02 -0.31
N CYS A 30 -2.70 2.87 0.14
CA CYS A 30 -2.15 1.58 -0.25
C CYS A 30 -2.23 1.36 -1.76
N GLY A 31 -3.39 1.64 -2.39
CA GLY A 31 -3.56 1.52 -3.84
C GLY A 31 -2.60 2.41 -4.61
N ILE A 32 -2.49 3.71 -4.22
CA ILE A 32 -1.54 4.63 -4.85
C ILE A 32 -0.10 4.09 -4.75
N CYS A 33 0.31 3.62 -3.58
CA CYS A 33 1.65 3.08 -3.40
C CYS A 33 1.87 1.73 -4.09
N CYS A 34 0.83 0.92 -4.20
CA CYS A 34 0.87 -0.35 -4.90
C CYS A 34 1.00 -0.14 -6.41
N GLU A 35 0.23 0.76 -7.01
CA GLU A 35 0.33 1.08 -8.44
C GLU A 35 1.69 1.75 -8.78
N GLU A 36 2.26 2.53 -7.86
CA GLU A 36 3.58 3.16 -8.07
C GLU A 36 4.75 2.17 -7.88
N CYS A 37 4.61 1.18 -6.99
CA CYS A 37 5.72 0.30 -6.57
C CYS A 37 5.53 -1.18 -6.97
N HIS A 38 4.37 -1.54 -7.50
CA HIS A 38 3.90 -2.90 -7.81
C HIS A 38 4.14 -3.91 -6.66
N CYS A 39 4.04 -3.45 -5.41
CA CYS A 39 4.39 -4.22 -4.21
C CYS A 39 3.58 -3.73 -3.01
N VAL A 40 3.08 -4.66 -2.19
CA VAL A 40 2.42 -4.38 -0.90
C VAL A 40 3.00 -5.32 0.15
N PRO A 41 3.51 -4.79 1.28
CA PRO A 41 4.03 -5.60 2.38
C PRO A 41 3.03 -6.59 2.95
N SER A 42 3.53 -7.72 3.46
CA SER A 42 2.72 -8.70 4.19
C SER A 42 2.18 -8.14 5.52
N GLY A 43 1.14 -8.81 6.04
CA GLY A 43 0.51 -8.44 7.30
C GLY A 43 -0.28 -7.11 7.25
N THR A 44 -0.71 -6.65 8.42
CA THR A 44 -1.53 -5.42 8.57
C THR A 44 -0.73 -4.21 9.08
N TYR A 45 0.51 -4.44 9.49
CA TYR A 45 1.44 -3.43 10.03
C TYR A 45 2.88 -3.95 9.87
N GLY A 46 3.87 -3.05 9.77
CA GLY A 46 5.29 -3.44 9.65
C GLY A 46 5.65 -4.02 8.27
N HIS A 47 6.71 -4.85 8.23
CA HIS A 47 7.19 -5.58 7.04
C HIS A 47 7.53 -4.73 5.81
N LYS A 48 7.73 -3.43 6.00
CA LYS A 48 7.96 -2.50 4.88
C LYS A 48 9.29 -2.78 4.17
N ASP A 49 10.21 -3.48 4.82
CA ASP A 49 11.45 -3.99 4.22
C ASP A 49 11.23 -4.96 3.05
N GLU A 50 10.09 -5.67 3.01
CA GLU A 50 9.71 -6.52 1.86
C GLU A 50 9.50 -5.71 0.57
N CYS A 51 9.09 -4.45 0.70
CA CYS A 51 8.82 -3.55 -0.42
C CYS A 51 9.56 -2.21 -0.21
N PRO A 52 10.85 -2.10 -0.57
CA PRO A 52 11.64 -0.88 -0.35
C PRO A 52 11.03 0.38 -0.96
N CYS A 53 10.48 0.30 -2.18
CA CYS A 53 9.76 1.42 -2.80
C CYS A 53 8.57 1.87 -1.93
N TYR A 54 7.75 0.93 -1.44
CA TYR A 54 6.59 1.21 -0.61
C TYR A 54 6.98 1.85 0.74
N ARG A 55 8.11 1.39 1.31
CA ARG A 55 8.69 1.94 2.54
C ARG A 55 9.17 3.38 2.37
N ASP A 56 9.89 3.62 1.29
CA ASP A 56 10.64 4.86 1.08
C ASP A 56 9.79 5.96 0.43
N LYS A 57 8.55 5.64 0.02
CA LYS A 57 7.59 6.61 -0.49
C LYS A 57 7.17 7.61 0.59
N LYS A 58 7.49 8.86 0.31
CA LYS A 58 7.17 10.02 1.15
C LYS A 58 6.13 10.92 0.50
N ASN A 59 5.40 11.66 1.33
CA ASN A 59 4.56 12.77 0.88
C ASN A 59 5.43 14.03 0.68
N SER A 60 4.83 15.15 0.24
CA SER A 60 5.54 16.41 0.05
C SER A 60 6.09 17.05 1.35
N LYS A 61 5.83 16.44 2.52
CA LYS A 61 6.32 16.86 3.84
C LYS A 61 7.39 15.91 4.39
N ASP A 62 7.95 15.05 3.55
CA ASP A 62 8.93 14.03 3.92
C ASP A 62 8.44 12.94 4.90
N GLU A 63 7.14 12.84 5.13
CA GLU A 63 6.55 11.81 5.98
C GLU A 63 6.19 10.55 5.17
N PRO A 64 6.18 9.35 5.79
CA PRO A 64 5.75 8.12 5.12
C PRO A 64 4.35 8.25 4.50
N LYS A 65 4.24 8.04 3.19
CA LYS A 65 2.98 8.14 2.44
C LYS A 65 2.14 6.86 2.56
N CYS A 66 2.79 5.70 2.58
CA CYS A 66 2.15 4.40 2.44
C CYS A 66 1.88 3.74 3.80
N PRO A 67 0.73 3.05 3.98
CA PRO A 67 0.32 2.47 5.27
C PRO A 67 1.26 1.39 5.83
#